data_AF-A0A7K5VQ62-F1
#
_entry.id   AF-A0A7K5VQ62-F1
#
_cell.length_a   1.000
_cell.length_b   1.000
_cell.length_c   1.000
_cell.angle_alpha   90.00
_cell.angle_beta   90.00
_cell.angle_gamma   90.00
#
_symmetry.space_group_name_H-M   'P 1'
#
loop_
_entity.id
_entity.type
_entity.pdbx_description
1 polymer ?
#
loop_
_entity_poly.entity_id
_entity_poly.type
_entity_poly.pdbx_seq_one_letter_code
_entity_poly.pdbx_strand_id
1 'polypeptide(L)'
;PLSKHQLKRLEEHKYQSAGRSLLEPLMQGYWEWLVGRVPAWIAPNLITIIGLLINIFTTLLLVCYCPTATEQAPPWAYIACACGLFIYQSLDAIDGKQARRTNSSTPLGELFDHGCDSLSTVFVVLGTCIAVQLGTNPDWMFFCCFAGTFMFYCAHWQTYVSGTLRFG
;
A
#
# COMPACT_ATOMS: atom_id res chain seq x y z
N PRO A 1 2.48 -13.56 20.40
CA PRO A 1 1.50 -12.76 21.17
C PRO A 1 2.13 -11.44 21.67
N LEU A 2 1.42 -10.31 21.53
CA LEU A 2 1.89 -8.99 22.00
C LEU A 2 1.93 -8.94 23.54
N SER A 3 2.95 -8.29 24.11
CA SER A 3 3.02 -8.07 25.56
C SER A 3 2.02 -7.01 26.01
N LYS A 4 1.62 -7.04 27.30
CA LYS A 4 0.71 -6.01 27.88
C LYS A 4 1.23 -4.58 27.70
N HIS A 5 2.55 -4.41 27.75
CA HIS A 5 3.20 -3.13 27.53
C HIS A 5 3.08 -2.67 26.06
N GLN A 6 3.19 -3.59 25.09
CA GLN A 6 2.99 -3.29 23.68
C GLN A 6 1.54 -2.95 23.35
N LEU A 7 0.57 -3.66 23.95
CA LEU A 7 -0.86 -3.34 23.83
C LEU A 7 -1.16 -1.93 24.34
N LYS A 8 -0.61 -1.56 25.50
CA LYS A 8 -0.79 -0.22 26.07
C LYS A 8 -0.21 0.89 25.18
N ARG A 9 0.97 0.67 24.58
CA ARG A 9 1.56 1.62 23.62
C ARG A 9 0.76 1.75 22.32
N LEU A 10 0.13 0.67 21.88
CA LEU A 10 -0.81 0.67 20.75
C LEU A 10 -2.04 1.52 21.09
N GLU A 11 -2.63 1.34 22.26
CA GLU A 11 -3.80 2.09 22.71
C GLU A 11 -3.53 3.60 22.87
N GLU A 12 -2.32 3.98 23.27
CA GLU A 12 -1.89 5.37 23.45
C GLU A 12 -1.46 6.05 22.13
N HIS A 13 -1.37 5.32 21.02
CA HIS A 13 -0.93 5.87 19.72
C HIS A 13 -1.97 6.85 19.16
N LYS A 14 -1.50 8.01 18.68
CA LYS A 14 -2.32 9.00 17.98
C LYS A 14 -1.72 9.25 16.60
N TYR A 15 -2.49 8.91 15.56
CA TYR A 15 -2.12 9.19 14.19
C TYR A 15 -1.85 10.69 13.97
N GLN A 16 -0.68 11.00 13.44
CA GLN A 16 -0.35 12.31 12.90
C GLN A 16 0.35 12.11 11.55
N SER A 17 -0.23 12.69 10.50
CA SER A 17 0.39 12.77 9.19
C SER A 17 0.43 14.21 8.69
N ALA A 18 1.51 14.53 7.97
CA ALA A 18 1.69 15.82 7.31
C ALA A 18 2.21 15.54 5.89
N GLY A 19 1.42 15.96 4.89
CA GLY A 19 1.75 15.89 3.47
C GLY A 19 1.62 17.27 2.82
N ARG A 20 2.45 17.55 1.82
CA ARG A 20 2.38 18.75 0.96
C ARG A 20 2.64 18.36 -0.50
N SER A 21 2.08 17.25 -0.97
CA SER A 21 2.38 16.76 -2.32
C SER A 21 1.55 17.52 -3.38
N LEU A 22 2.13 17.78 -4.56
CA LEU A 22 1.51 18.63 -5.59
C LEU A 22 0.14 18.11 -6.09
N LEU A 23 -0.01 16.78 -6.19
CA LEU A 23 -1.24 16.14 -6.66
C LEU A 23 -2.24 15.84 -5.55
N GLU A 24 -1.85 16.05 -4.29
CA GLU A 24 -2.66 15.72 -3.13
C GLU A 24 -4.03 16.40 -3.16
N PRO A 25 -4.17 17.72 -3.47
CA PRO A 25 -5.48 18.37 -3.47
C PRO A 25 -6.47 17.77 -4.47
N LEU A 26 -6.00 17.33 -5.63
CA LEU A 26 -6.84 16.69 -6.65
C LEU A 26 -7.26 15.29 -6.21
N MET A 27 -6.31 14.52 -5.68
CA MET A 27 -6.56 13.16 -5.21
C MET A 27 -7.47 13.14 -3.99
N GLN A 28 -7.37 14.12 -3.09
CA GLN A 28 -8.27 14.27 -1.95
C GLN A 28 -9.73 14.39 -2.40
N GLY A 29 -10.02 15.20 -3.41
CA GLY A 29 -11.38 15.31 -3.97
C GLY A 29 -11.88 14.01 -4.59
N TYR A 30 -11.02 13.27 -5.30
CA TYR A 30 -11.35 11.94 -5.82
C TYR A 30 -11.64 10.93 -4.70
N TRP A 31 -10.80 10.88 -3.66
CA TRP A 31 -10.96 9.96 -2.54
C TRP A 31 -12.18 10.29 -1.67
N GLU A 32 -12.51 11.57 -1.48
CA GLU A 32 -13.73 11.99 -0.79
C GLU A 32 -15.00 11.61 -1.56
N TRP A 33 -14.99 11.76 -2.87
CA TRP A 33 -16.06 11.26 -3.72
C TRP A 33 -16.17 9.74 -3.62
N LEU A 34 -15.04 9.02 -3.67
CA LEU A 34 -14.99 7.56 -3.67
C LEU A 34 -15.49 6.97 -2.35
N VAL A 35 -15.01 7.48 -1.20
CA VAL A 35 -15.48 7.03 0.12
C VAL A 35 -16.98 7.27 0.28
N GLY A 36 -17.52 8.35 -0.29
CA GLY A 36 -18.96 8.62 -0.32
C GLY A 36 -19.79 7.52 -1.01
N ARG A 37 -19.20 6.78 -1.95
CA ARG A 37 -19.83 5.64 -2.64
C ARG A 37 -19.76 4.34 -1.86
N VAL A 38 -18.87 4.25 -0.87
CA VAL A 38 -18.77 3.07 -0.01
C VAL A 38 -19.92 3.07 1.00
N PRO A 39 -20.72 2.00 1.08
CA PRO A 39 -21.75 1.87 2.11
C PRO A 39 -21.17 1.88 3.53
N ALA A 40 -21.89 2.47 4.48
CA ALA A 40 -21.42 2.60 5.87
C ALA A 40 -21.27 1.26 6.62
N TRP A 41 -21.86 0.17 6.12
CA TRP A 41 -21.73 -1.16 6.70
C TRP A 41 -20.43 -1.88 6.28
N ILE A 42 -19.70 -1.36 5.29
CA ILE A 42 -18.39 -1.90 4.90
C ILE A 42 -17.36 -1.43 5.92
N ALA A 43 -16.72 -2.41 6.57
CA ALA A 43 -15.63 -2.16 7.50
C ALA A 43 -14.38 -1.63 6.77
N PRO A 44 -13.63 -0.68 7.35
CA PRO A 44 -12.37 -0.17 6.78
C PRO A 44 -11.38 -1.26 6.42
N ASN A 45 -11.07 -2.17 7.35
CA ASN A 45 -10.10 -3.26 7.13
C ASN A 45 -10.51 -4.21 5.99
N LEU A 46 -11.80 -4.29 5.66
CA LEU A 46 -12.26 -5.07 4.50
C LEU A 46 -11.86 -4.37 3.19
N ILE A 47 -11.92 -3.04 3.14
CA ILE A 47 -11.46 -2.24 2.00
C ILE A 47 -9.96 -2.47 1.78
N THR A 48 -9.17 -2.40 2.86
CA THR A 48 -7.73 -2.70 2.85
C THR A 48 -7.44 -4.08 2.26
N ILE A 49 -8.12 -5.13 2.76
CA ILE A 49 -7.93 -6.52 2.30
C ILE A 49 -8.29 -6.66 0.82
N ILE A 50 -9.40 -6.07 0.38
CA ILE A 50 -9.84 -6.13 -1.03
C ILE A 50 -8.78 -5.48 -1.92
N GLY A 51 -8.29 -4.30 -1.55
CA GLY A 51 -7.21 -3.63 -2.27
C GLY A 51 -5.98 -4.53 -2.37
N LEU A 52 -5.50 -5.06 -1.25
CA LEU A 52 -4.32 -5.91 -1.19
C LEU A 52 -4.47 -7.15 -2.09
N LEU A 53 -5.62 -7.83 -2.03
CA LEU A 53 -5.89 -9.01 -2.87
C LEU A 53 -5.88 -8.68 -4.37
N ILE A 54 -6.43 -7.52 -4.76
CA ILE A 54 -6.39 -7.07 -6.15
C ILE A 54 -4.94 -6.85 -6.59
N ASN A 55 -4.13 -6.15 -5.80
CA ASN A 55 -2.72 -5.89 -6.14
C ASN A 55 -1.92 -7.20 -6.27
N ILE A 56 -2.10 -8.13 -5.32
CA ILE A 56 -1.47 -9.45 -5.34
C ILE A 56 -1.88 -10.20 -6.60
N PHE A 57 -3.17 -10.29 -6.90
CA PHE A 57 -3.66 -11.04 -8.05
C PHE A 57 -3.13 -10.49 -9.38
N THR A 58 -3.19 -9.17 -9.58
CA THR A 58 -2.73 -8.56 -10.83
C THR A 58 -1.21 -8.65 -11.00
N THR A 59 -0.46 -8.57 -9.89
CA THR A 59 0.99 -8.76 -9.91
C THR A 59 1.37 -10.20 -10.18
N LEU A 60 0.71 -11.17 -9.52
CA LEU A 60 0.97 -12.60 -9.76
C LEU A 60 0.64 -13.02 -11.19
N LEU A 61 -0.43 -12.46 -11.77
CA LEU A 61 -0.73 -12.64 -13.19
C LEU A 61 0.43 -12.19 -14.06
N LEU A 62 1.03 -11.03 -13.76
CA LEU A 62 2.19 -10.53 -14.49
C LEU A 62 3.43 -11.43 -14.29
N VAL A 63 3.66 -11.91 -13.07
CA VAL A 63 4.74 -12.87 -12.74
C VAL A 63 4.56 -14.19 -13.49
N CYS A 64 3.33 -14.68 -13.66
CA CYS A 64 3.06 -15.90 -14.42
C CYS A 64 3.45 -15.78 -15.90
N TYR A 65 3.35 -14.59 -16.48
CA TYR A 65 3.80 -14.33 -17.85
C TYR A 65 5.32 -14.10 -17.94
N CYS A 66 5.93 -13.53 -16.89
CA CYS A 66 7.34 -13.14 -16.86
C CYS A 66 8.05 -13.67 -15.60
N PRO A 67 8.21 -15.00 -15.45
CA PRO A 67 8.75 -15.58 -14.21
C PRO A 67 10.21 -15.22 -13.96
N THR A 68 10.98 -14.91 -15.02
CA THR A 68 12.38 -14.49 -14.89
C THR A 68 12.57 -12.99 -15.06
N ALA A 69 11.48 -12.23 -15.24
CA ALA A 69 11.51 -10.80 -15.57
C ALA A 69 12.38 -10.46 -16.81
N THR A 70 12.63 -11.43 -17.68
CA THR A 70 13.30 -11.25 -18.98
C THR A 70 12.32 -11.34 -20.14
N GLU A 71 11.18 -11.99 -19.93
CA GLU A 71 10.13 -12.18 -20.92
C GLU A 71 9.28 -10.91 -21.08
N GLN A 72 8.59 -10.81 -22.20
CA GLN A 72 7.59 -9.75 -22.41
C GLN A 72 6.20 -10.32 -22.17
N ALA A 73 5.47 -9.76 -21.21
CA ALA A 73 4.08 -10.08 -21.00
C ALA A 73 3.23 -9.49 -22.13
N PRO A 74 2.04 -10.04 -22.41
CA PRO A 74 1.12 -9.38 -23.32
C PRO A 74 0.72 -8.00 -22.75
N PRO A 75 0.53 -6.96 -23.59
CA PRO A 75 0.27 -5.59 -23.14
C PRO A 75 -0.89 -5.44 -22.14
N TRP A 76 -1.93 -6.26 -22.28
CA TRP A 76 -3.06 -6.24 -21.36
C TRP A 76 -2.70 -6.64 -19.93
N ALA A 77 -1.67 -7.48 -19.72
CA ALA A 77 -1.22 -7.88 -18.39
C ALA A 77 -0.55 -6.71 -17.66
N TYR A 78 0.24 -5.89 -18.36
CA TYR A 78 0.79 -4.65 -17.81
C TYR A 78 -0.31 -3.65 -17.47
N ILE A 79 -1.31 -3.49 -18.35
CA ILE A 79 -2.46 -2.63 -18.10
C ILE A 79 -3.25 -3.13 -16.89
N ALA A 80 -3.50 -4.44 -16.79
CA ALA A 80 -4.18 -5.04 -15.64
C ALA A 80 -3.41 -4.80 -14.33
N CYS A 81 -2.08 -4.92 -14.34
CA CYS A 81 -1.24 -4.60 -13.19
C CYS A 81 -1.30 -3.11 -12.82
N ALA A 82 -1.24 -2.20 -13.79
CA ALA A 82 -1.35 -0.76 -13.55
C ALA A 82 -2.73 -0.37 -12.99
N CYS A 83 -3.81 -0.95 -13.54
CA CYS A 83 -5.16 -0.77 -13.02
C CYS A 83 -5.30 -1.35 -11.61
N GLY A 84 -4.75 -2.54 -11.35
CA GLY A 84 -4.75 -3.17 -10.03
C GLY A 84 -4.05 -2.30 -8.99
N LEU A 85 -2.88 -1.75 -9.32
CA LEU A 85 -2.14 -0.83 -8.46
C LEU A 85 -2.91 0.48 -8.20
N PHE A 86 -3.55 1.04 -9.23
CA PHE A 86 -4.36 2.23 -9.07
C PHE A 86 -5.60 1.98 -8.19
N ILE A 87 -6.22 0.80 -8.30
CA ILE A 87 -7.31 0.39 -7.43
C ILE A 87 -6.79 0.22 -6.00
N TYR A 88 -5.67 -0.48 -5.80
CA TYR A 88 -5.04 -0.65 -4.49
C TYR A 88 -4.85 0.70 -3.78
N GLN A 89 -4.11 1.63 -4.40
CA GLN A 89 -3.85 2.94 -3.76
C GLN A 89 -5.13 3.75 -3.53
N SER A 90 -6.17 3.53 -4.34
CA SER A 90 -7.45 4.21 -4.16
C SER A 90 -8.20 3.66 -2.95
N LEU A 91 -8.16 2.34 -2.74
CA LEU A 91 -8.83 1.65 -1.64
C LEU A 91 -8.10 1.90 -0.32
N ASP A 92 -6.77 1.86 -0.34
CA ASP A 92 -5.88 2.25 0.75
C ASP A 92 -6.18 3.68 1.23
N ALA A 93 -6.17 4.66 0.33
CA ALA A 93 -6.42 6.06 0.70
C ALA A 93 -7.83 6.34 1.29
N ILE A 94 -8.83 5.49 0.99
CA ILE A 94 -10.19 5.68 1.50
C ILE A 94 -10.49 4.87 2.76
N ASP A 95 -9.69 3.88 3.15
CA ASP A 95 -10.03 3.05 4.32
C ASP A 95 -9.98 3.86 5.62
N GLY A 96 -8.97 4.72 5.82
CA GLY A 96 -8.87 5.62 6.95
C GLY A 96 -9.92 6.72 6.89
N LYS A 97 -10.31 7.16 5.70
CA LYS A 97 -11.45 8.08 5.51
C LYS A 97 -12.76 7.41 5.91
N GLN A 98 -12.95 6.14 5.56
CA GLN A 98 -14.10 5.35 5.96
C GLN A 98 -14.11 5.14 7.46
N ALA A 99 -12.96 4.80 8.07
CA ALA A 99 -12.83 4.61 9.52
C ALA A 99 -13.19 5.87 10.32
N ARG A 100 -12.87 7.06 9.79
CA ARG A 100 -13.31 8.34 10.36
C ARG A 100 -14.82 8.55 10.17
N ARG A 101 -15.35 8.25 8.98
CA ARG A 101 -16.78 8.38 8.66
C ARG A 101 -17.67 7.47 9.51
N THR A 102 -17.23 6.25 9.82
CA THR A 102 -17.97 5.25 10.59
C THR A 102 -17.67 5.28 12.09
N ASN A 103 -16.86 6.23 12.57
CA ASN A 103 -16.37 6.30 13.95
C ASN A 103 -15.72 4.99 14.44
N SER A 104 -15.03 4.29 13.55
CA SER A 104 -14.36 3.01 13.82
C SER A 104 -12.83 3.11 13.67
N SER A 105 -12.27 4.32 13.82
CA SER A 105 -10.83 4.55 13.80
C SER A 105 -10.19 3.98 15.07
N THR A 106 -9.24 3.06 14.92
CA THR A 106 -8.53 2.44 16.04
C THR A 106 -7.04 2.29 15.72
N PRO A 107 -6.14 2.37 16.72
CA PRO A 107 -4.71 2.14 16.50
C PRO A 107 -4.38 0.75 15.95
N LEU A 108 -5.21 -0.26 16.26
CA LEU A 108 -5.05 -1.60 15.71
C LEU A 108 -5.43 -1.66 14.23
N GLY A 109 -6.48 -0.95 13.82
CA GLY A 109 -6.85 -0.83 12.40
C GLY A 109 -5.77 -0.14 11.58
N GLU A 110 -5.17 0.92 12.13
CA GLU A 110 -4.04 1.62 11.53
C GLU A 110 -2.79 0.73 11.41
N LEU A 111 -2.47 -0.05 12.44
CA LEU A 111 -1.38 -1.04 12.37
C LEU A 111 -1.66 -2.11 11.30
N PHE A 112 -2.92 -2.54 11.16
CA PHE A 112 -3.33 -3.53 10.17
C PHE A 112 -3.17 -2.99 8.74
N ASP A 113 -3.59 -1.75 8.51
CA ASP A 113 -3.44 -1.03 7.25
C ASP A 113 -1.97 -0.94 6.82
N HIS A 114 -1.11 -0.41 7.70
CA HIS A 114 0.34 -0.35 7.45
C HIS A 114 1.00 -1.72 7.25
N GLY A 115 0.48 -2.76 7.90
CA GLY A 115 0.91 -4.14 7.65
C GLY A 115 0.58 -4.60 6.23
N CYS A 116 -0.60 -4.22 5.72
CA CYS A 116 -1.01 -4.51 4.34
C CYS A 116 -0.18 -3.71 3.33
N ASP A 117 0.11 -2.44 3.61
CA ASP A 117 1.04 -1.61 2.82
C ASP A 117 2.42 -2.22 2.68
N SER A 118 2.93 -2.76 3.79
CA SER A 118 4.24 -3.44 3.83
C SER A 118 4.26 -4.63 2.87
N LEU A 119 3.20 -5.43 2.88
CA LEU A 119 3.06 -6.59 2.00
C LEU A 119 2.86 -6.16 0.55
N SER A 120 1.99 -5.18 0.30
CA SER A 120 1.69 -4.65 -1.02
C SER A 120 2.93 -4.11 -1.71
N THR A 121 3.79 -3.40 -0.98
CA THR A 121 5.05 -2.83 -1.48
C THR A 121 5.94 -3.89 -2.13
N VAL A 122 5.99 -5.11 -1.59
CA VAL A 122 6.76 -6.23 -2.20
C VAL A 122 6.27 -6.54 -3.61
N PHE A 123 4.94 -6.57 -3.81
CA PHE A 123 4.33 -6.85 -5.10
C PHE A 123 4.48 -5.68 -6.07
N VAL A 124 4.35 -4.43 -5.60
CA VAL A 124 4.57 -3.23 -6.45
C VAL A 124 6.00 -3.20 -6.99
N VAL A 125 6.97 -3.47 -6.13
CA VAL A 125 8.38 -3.53 -6.49
C VAL A 125 8.63 -4.64 -7.51
N LEU A 126 8.11 -5.85 -7.27
CA LEU A 126 8.23 -6.98 -8.19
C LEU A 126 7.62 -6.68 -9.57
N GLY A 127 6.38 -6.15 -9.59
CA GLY A 127 5.70 -5.76 -10.82
C GLY A 127 6.45 -4.68 -11.60
N THR A 128 7.05 -3.71 -10.89
CA THR A 128 7.90 -2.67 -11.49
C THR A 128 9.14 -3.29 -12.14
N CYS A 129 9.85 -4.17 -11.45
CA CYS A 129 11.03 -4.85 -11.99
C CYS A 129 10.70 -5.66 -13.26
N ILE A 130 9.56 -6.34 -13.30
CA ILE A 130 9.08 -7.06 -14.48
C ILE A 130 8.73 -6.08 -15.62
N ALA A 131 8.03 -4.99 -15.31
CA ALA A 131 7.62 -3.99 -16.31
C ALA A 131 8.79 -3.35 -17.05
N VAL A 132 9.92 -3.15 -16.36
CA VAL A 132 11.15 -2.60 -16.96
C VAL A 132 12.15 -3.66 -17.41
N GLN A 133 11.77 -4.94 -17.39
CA GLN A 133 12.61 -6.08 -17.81
C GLN A 133 13.97 -6.15 -17.10
N LEU A 134 14.00 -5.81 -15.80
CA LEU A 134 15.23 -5.82 -15.01
C LEU A 134 15.82 -7.22 -14.82
N GLY A 135 15.13 -8.29 -15.21
CA GLY A 135 15.64 -9.66 -15.17
C GLY A 135 16.90 -9.87 -16.02
N THR A 136 17.15 -9.04 -17.03
CA THR A 136 18.40 -9.10 -17.81
C THR A 136 19.62 -8.68 -17.00
N ASN A 137 19.42 -7.98 -15.88
CA ASN A 137 20.46 -7.51 -14.97
C ASN A 137 20.07 -7.87 -13.52
N PRO A 138 20.27 -9.13 -13.09
CA PRO A 138 19.78 -9.62 -11.80
C PRO A 138 20.34 -8.85 -10.59
N ASP A 139 21.56 -8.33 -10.68
CA ASP A 139 22.16 -7.51 -9.62
C ASP A 139 21.41 -6.18 -9.43
N TRP A 140 21.00 -5.54 -10.54
CA TRP A 140 20.20 -4.32 -10.52
C TRP A 140 18.77 -4.59 -10.05
N MET A 141 18.17 -5.71 -10.47
CA MET A 141 16.88 -6.15 -9.97
C MET A 141 16.90 -6.34 -8.45
N PHE A 142 17.91 -7.05 -7.93
CA PHE A 142 18.10 -7.25 -6.49
C PHE A 142 18.28 -5.92 -5.76
N PHE A 143 19.12 -5.01 -6.29
CA PHE A 143 19.34 -3.70 -5.69
C PHE A 143 18.05 -2.86 -5.66
N CYS A 144 17.27 -2.80 -6.75
CA CYS A 144 15.99 -2.10 -6.79
C CYS A 144 14.98 -2.68 -5.79
N CYS A 145 14.89 -4.01 -5.70
CA CYS A 145 14.03 -4.68 -4.75
C CYS A 145 14.40 -4.38 -3.30
N PHE A 146 15.70 -4.44 -3.01
CA PHE A 146 16.24 -4.13 -1.69
C PHE A 146 16.01 -2.66 -1.33
N ALA A 147 16.34 -1.72 -2.24
CA ALA A 147 16.20 -0.29 -2.01
C ALA A 147 14.75 0.12 -1.78
N GLY A 148 13.80 -0.42 -2.56
CA GLY A 148 12.37 -0.16 -2.37
C GLY A 148 11.86 -0.62 -1.01
N THR A 149 12.21 -1.86 -0.62
CA THR A 149 11.85 -2.41 0.70
C THR A 149 12.52 -1.63 1.84
N PHE A 150 13.77 -1.24 1.66
CA PHE A 150 14.54 -0.48 2.64
C PHE A 150 13.97 0.92 2.86
N MET A 151 13.62 1.66 1.81
CA MET A 151 12.97 2.97 1.92
C MET A 151 11.65 2.89 2.67
N PHE A 152 10.84 1.88 2.36
CA PHE A 152 9.58 1.63 3.06
C PHE A 152 9.81 1.34 4.56
N TYR A 153 10.80 0.51 4.88
CA TYR A 153 11.22 0.26 6.26
C TYR A 153 11.67 1.54 6.96
N CYS A 154 12.46 2.39 6.29
CA CYS A 154 12.91 3.67 6.85
C CYS A 154 11.73 4.62 7.16
N ALA A 155 10.71 4.69 6.31
CA ALA A 155 9.51 5.49 6.56
C ALA A 155 8.75 5.02 7.82
N HIS A 156 8.64 3.71 8.00
CA HIS A 156 8.01 3.12 9.19
C HIS A 156 8.87 3.27 10.44
N TRP A 157 10.18 3.10 10.32
CA TRP A 157 11.14 3.36 11.40
C TRP A 157 11.08 4.83 11.85
N GLN A 158 11.02 5.78 10.91
CA GLN A 158 10.84 7.19 11.22
C GLN A 158 9.54 7.43 11.97
N THR A 159 8.46 6.78 11.57
CA THR A 159 7.16 6.89 12.25
C THR A 159 7.21 6.32 13.66
N TYR A 160 7.88 5.17 13.84
CA TYR A 160 8.11 4.56 15.15
C TYR A 160 8.90 5.49 16.10
N VAL A 161 9.93 6.18 15.59
CA VAL A 161 10.77 7.07 16.40
C VAL A 161 10.12 8.44 16.64
N SER A 162 9.48 9.02 15.64
CA SER A 162 8.98 10.41 15.67
C SER A 162 7.50 10.54 16.03
N GLY A 163 6.72 9.47 15.94
CA GLY A 163 5.27 9.48 16.13
C GLY A 163 4.50 10.18 15.01
N THR A 164 5.16 10.56 13.90
CA THR A 164 4.51 11.23 12.76
C THR A 164 5.01 10.62 11.46
N LEU A 165 4.08 10.18 10.61
CA LEU A 165 4.39 9.76 9.24
C LEU A 165 4.44 11.00 8.36
N ARG A 166 5.60 11.28 7.77
CA ARG A 166 5.79 12.41 6.86
C ARG A 166 5.79 11.90 5.43
N PHE A 167 4.84 12.37 4.64
CA PHE A 167 4.80 12.13 3.21
C PHE A 167 5.53 13.29 2.52
N GLY A 168 6.48 12.95 1.64
CA GLY A 168 7.32 13.91 0.90
C GLY A 168 6.56 14.66 -0.20
#